data_AF-A0A377W1V2-F1
#
_entry.id   AF-A0A377W1V2-F1
#
_cell.length_a   1.000
_cell.length_b   1.000
_cell.length_c   1.000
_cell.angle_alpha   90.00
_cell.angle_beta   90.00
_cell.angle_gamma   90.00
#
_symmetry.space_group_name_H-M   'P 1'
#
loop_
_entity.id
_entity.type
_entity.pdbx_description
1 polymer ?
#
loop_
_entity_poly.entity_id
_entity_poly.type
_entity_poly.pdbx_seq_one_letter_code
_entity_poly.pdbx_strand_id
1 'polypeptide(L)'
;MPALVAHIAAYRDGAPWLDALRDYLQANMRYVADTLNNAFPALCWQPPEATYLAWIDLGPLNVDDRALQQALIAEQKVAIMPGYTYGAEGNGFLRLNVGCPREKLERGVEGLIAALRSLS
;
A
#
# COMPACT_ATOMS: atom_id res chain seq x y z
N MET A 1 5.42 0.63 -35.29
CA MET A 1 5.79 1.20 -33.98
C MET A 1 4.80 0.73 -32.91
N PRO A 2 5.10 -0.34 -32.16
CA PRO A 2 4.17 -0.92 -31.18
C PRO A 2 3.73 0.04 -30.07
N ALA A 3 4.61 0.93 -29.60
CA ALA A 3 4.30 1.89 -28.53
C ALA A 3 3.20 2.89 -28.94
N LEU A 4 3.23 3.39 -30.18
CA LEU A 4 2.23 4.30 -30.72
C LEU A 4 0.85 3.62 -30.78
N VAL A 5 0.81 2.38 -31.27
CA VAL A 5 -0.43 1.61 -31.40
C VAL A 5 -1.02 1.30 -30.02
N ALA A 6 -0.19 0.92 -29.04
CA ALA A 6 -0.65 0.66 -27.67
C ALA A 6 -1.23 1.92 -27.00
N HIS A 7 -0.62 3.09 -27.17
CA HIS A 7 -1.16 4.35 -26.65
C HIS A 7 -2.51 4.70 -27.29
N ILE A 8 -2.63 4.56 -28.61
CA ILE A 8 -3.90 4.83 -29.31
C ILE A 8 -5.02 3.93 -28.78
N ALA A 9 -4.75 2.63 -28.63
CA ALA A 9 -5.72 1.67 -28.09
C ALA A 9 -6.09 2.00 -26.64
N ALA A 10 -5.11 2.33 -25.79
CA ALA A 10 -5.37 2.71 -24.39
C ALA A 10 -6.30 3.93 -24.28
N TYR A 11 -6.08 4.97 -25.10
CA TYR A 11 -6.90 6.18 -25.06
C TYR A 11 -8.27 6.03 -25.75
N ARG A 12 -8.38 5.23 -26.82
CA ARG A 12 -9.65 5.04 -27.54
C ARG A 12 -10.56 4.03 -26.87
N ASP A 13 -9.99 2.92 -26.41
CA ASP A 13 -10.75 1.71 -26.04
C ASP A 13 -10.59 1.34 -24.56
N GLY A 14 -9.65 1.97 -23.83
CA GLY A 14 -9.30 1.61 -22.46
C GLY A 14 -10.22 2.15 -21.37
N ALA A 15 -11.15 3.06 -21.68
CA ALA A 15 -11.99 3.71 -20.66
C ALA A 15 -12.81 2.73 -19.80
N PRO A 16 -13.51 1.72 -20.36
CA PRO A 16 -14.26 0.76 -19.54
C PRO A 16 -13.36 -0.06 -18.60
N TRP A 17 -12.15 -0.40 -19.04
CA TRP A 17 -11.17 -1.09 -18.20
C TRP A 17 -10.66 -0.18 -17.08
N LEU A 18 -10.40 1.09 -17.39
CA LEU A 18 -9.92 2.07 -16.43
C LEU A 18 -10.96 2.32 -15.33
N ASP A 19 -12.24 2.45 -15.69
CA ASP A 19 -13.31 2.65 -14.70
C ASP A 19 -13.44 1.43 -13.78
N ALA A 20 -13.44 0.21 -14.34
CA ALA A 20 -13.43 -1.01 -13.53
C ALA A 20 -12.18 -1.12 -12.63
N LEU A 21 -11.01 -0.71 -13.14
CA LEU A 21 -9.78 -0.68 -12.35
C LEU A 21 -9.87 0.33 -11.20
N ARG A 22 -10.44 1.52 -11.43
CA ARG A 22 -10.59 2.54 -10.39
C ARG A 22 -11.46 2.04 -9.24
N ASP A 23 -12.58 1.41 -9.54
CA ASP A 23 -13.46 0.81 -8.51
C ASP A 23 -12.72 -0.29 -7.74
N TYR A 24 -11.96 -1.13 -8.44
CA TYR A 24 -11.16 -2.19 -7.84
C TYR A 24 -10.07 -1.65 -6.90
N LEU A 25 -9.32 -0.64 -7.35
CA LEU A 25 -8.27 0.02 -6.56
C LEU A 25 -8.85 0.74 -5.35
N GLN A 26 -10.02 1.39 -5.50
CA GLN A 26 -10.71 2.03 -4.39
C GLN A 26 -11.13 1.00 -3.33
N ALA A 27 -11.68 -0.14 -3.76
CA ALA A 27 -12.01 -1.24 -2.85
C ALA A 27 -10.74 -1.80 -2.16
N ASN A 28 -9.62 -1.88 -2.87
CA ASN A 28 -8.34 -2.33 -2.30
C ASN A 28 -7.84 -1.34 -1.23
N MET A 29 -7.91 -0.04 -1.51
CA MET A 29 -7.51 1.01 -0.57
C MET A 29 -8.39 1.04 0.69
N ARG A 30 -9.71 0.89 0.53
CA ARG A 30 -10.66 0.79 1.67
C ARG A 30 -10.33 -0.37 2.58
N TYR A 31 -10.08 -1.55 2.02
CA TYR A 31 -9.69 -2.71 2.81
C TYR A 31 -8.39 -2.50 3.60
N VAL A 32 -7.39 -1.84 3.02
CA VAL A 32 -6.16 -1.51 3.74
C VAL A 32 -6.50 -0.65 4.95
N ALA A 33 -7.33 0.39 4.77
CA ALA A 33 -7.75 1.26 5.85
C ALA A 33 -8.53 0.50 6.92
N ASP A 34 -9.56 -0.25 6.53
CA ASP A 34 -10.40 -1.01 7.46
C ASP A 34 -9.56 -2.02 8.26
N THR A 35 -8.71 -2.78 7.58
CA THR A 35 -7.92 -3.85 8.22
C THR A 35 -6.85 -3.27 9.16
N LEU A 36 -6.13 -2.22 8.74
CA LEU A 36 -5.11 -1.60 9.58
C LEU A 36 -5.73 -0.86 10.77
N ASN A 37 -6.81 -0.11 10.56
CA ASN A 37 -7.46 0.63 11.64
C ASN A 37 -8.18 -0.31 12.62
N ASN A 38 -8.70 -1.46 12.16
CA ASN A 38 -9.23 -2.48 13.06
C ASN A 38 -8.12 -3.14 13.89
N ALA A 39 -6.94 -3.39 13.32
CA ALA A 39 -5.81 -3.99 14.03
C ALA A 39 -5.11 -2.99 14.97
N PHE A 40 -5.05 -1.71 14.56
CA PHE A 40 -4.37 -0.63 15.27
C PHE A 40 -5.23 0.65 15.22
N PRO A 41 -6.23 0.79 16.10
CA PRO A 41 -7.14 1.94 16.08
C PRO A 41 -6.45 3.30 16.21
N ALA A 42 -5.25 3.34 16.81
CA ALA A 42 -4.43 4.55 16.95
C ALA A 42 -3.92 5.11 15.61
N LEU A 43 -3.83 4.29 14.54
CA LEU A 43 -3.42 4.77 13.22
C LEU A 43 -4.43 5.75 12.64
N CYS A 44 -5.73 5.44 12.77
CA CYS A 44 -6.83 6.22 12.19
C CYS A 44 -6.56 6.65 10.73
N TRP A 45 -5.88 5.80 9.97
CA TRP A 45 -5.36 6.16 8.65
C TRP A 45 -6.49 6.30 7.64
N GLN A 46 -6.41 7.33 6.81
CA GLN A 46 -7.40 7.61 5.76
C GLN A 46 -6.77 7.42 4.37
N PRO A 47 -7.46 6.71 3.46
CA PRO A 47 -7.07 6.61 2.06
C PRO A 47 -6.83 7.97 1.38
N PRO A 48 -5.78 8.13 0.56
CA PRO A 48 -5.63 9.32 -0.27
C PRO A 48 -6.68 9.36 -1.39
N GLU A 49 -6.99 10.56 -1.88
CA GLU A 49 -7.97 10.78 -2.95
C GLU A 49 -7.50 10.30 -4.34
N ALA A 50 -6.18 10.14 -4.51
CA ALA A 50 -5.57 9.83 -5.79
C ALA A 50 -4.45 8.79 -5.66
N THR A 51 -4.11 8.20 -6.80
CA THR A 51 -3.11 7.13 -7.00
C THR A 51 -3.53 5.76 -6.43
N TYR A 52 -2.71 4.74 -6.72
CA TYR A 52 -2.82 3.39 -6.15
C TYR A 52 -1.74 3.13 -5.08
N LEU A 53 -1.14 4.19 -4.54
CA LEU A 53 -0.07 4.10 -3.55
C LEU A 53 -0.60 4.59 -2.20
N ALA A 54 -0.77 3.67 -1.25
CA ALA A 54 -1.12 3.99 0.12
C ALA A 54 0.12 4.54 0.84
N TRP A 55 0.04 5.79 1.29
CA TRP A 55 1.06 6.44 2.11
C TRP A 55 0.59 6.45 3.57
N ILE A 56 1.15 5.58 4.39
CA ILE A 56 0.64 5.24 5.73
C ILE A 56 1.59 5.80 6.78
N ASP A 57 1.08 6.65 7.66
CA ASP A 57 1.79 7.17 8.84
C ASP A 57 1.73 6.14 9.97
N LEU A 58 2.89 5.64 10.41
CA LEU A 58 3.02 4.72 11.55
C LEU A 58 3.50 5.43 12.83
N GLY A 59 3.64 6.76 12.81
CA GLY A 59 4.01 7.58 13.96
C GLY A 59 3.22 7.28 15.24
N PRO A 60 1.88 7.08 15.18
CA PRO A 60 1.08 6.71 16.35
C PRO A 60 1.46 5.37 17.00
N LEU A 61 2.17 4.49 16.28
CA LEU A 61 2.61 3.19 16.81
C LEU A 61 4.04 3.21 17.37
N ASN A 62 4.77 4.32 17.18
CA ASN A 62 6.13 4.51 17.68
C ASN A 62 7.09 3.33 17.36
N VAL A 63 7.00 2.82 16.13
CA VAL A 63 7.83 1.71 15.64
C VAL A 63 9.12 2.22 15.00
N ASP A 64 10.22 1.47 15.15
CA ASP A 64 11.45 1.76 14.43
C ASP A 64 11.37 1.28 12.98
N ASP A 65 11.55 2.20 12.02
CA ASP A 65 11.44 1.91 10.59
C ASP A 65 12.37 0.78 10.13
N ARG A 66 13.58 0.70 10.68
CA ARG A 66 14.58 -0.30 10.24
C ARG A 66 14.24 -1.68 10.79
N ALA A 67 13.83 -1.76 12.06
CA ALA A 67 13.33 -2.98 12.66
C ALA A 67 12.09 -3.49 11.92
N LEU A 68 11.17 -2.59 11.55
CA LEU A 68 10.00 -2.95 10.76
C LEU A 68 10.36 -3.49 9.38
N GLN A 69 11.28 -2.84 8.66
CA GLN A 69 11.76 -3.34 7.37
C GLN A 69 12.41 -4.72 7.49
N GLN A 70 13.19 -4.94 8.54
CA GLN A 70 13.79 -6.24 8.82
C GLN A 70 12.72 -7.30 9.09
N ALA A 71 11.74 -7.05 9.95
CA ALA A 71 10.66 -7.98 10.25
C ALA A 71 9.83 -8.31 8.99
N LEU A 72 9.46 -7.29 8.20
CA LEU A 72 8.72 -7.46 6.94
C LEU A 72 9.45 -8.40 5.96
N ILE A 73 10.75 -8.18 5.74
CA ILE A 73 11.52 -8.93 4.74
C ILE A 73 11.93 -10.32 5.28
N ALA A 74 12.48 -10.36 6.50
CA ALA A 74 13.07 -11.57 7.04
C ALA A 74 12.01 -12.58 7.48
N GLU A 75 10.95 -12.13 8.16
CA GLU A 75 9.94 -12.98 8.78
C GLU A 75 8.72 -13.13 7.87
N GLN A 76 8.18 -12.01 7.39
CA GLN A 76 6.90 -12.01 6.68
C GLN A 76 7.04 -12.21 5.16
N LYS A 77 8.26 -12.11 4.63
CA LYS A 77 8.55 -12.18 3.18
C LYS A 77 7.75 -11.16 2.35
N VAL A 78 7.45 -10.00 2.96
CA VAL A 78 6.74 -8.88 2.32
C VAL A 78 7.72 -7.74 2.12
N ALA A 79 7.77 -7.20 0.89
CA ALA A 79 8.54 -6.00 0.59
C ALA A 79 7.59 -4.80 0.46
N ILE A 80 7.60 -3.91 1.46
CA ILE A 80 6.88 -2.62 1.44
C ILE A 80 7.92 -1.52 1.48
N MET A 81 7.79 -0.54 0.59
CA MET A 81 8.80 0.50 0.46
C MET A 81 8.76 1.42 1.69
N PRO A 82 9.87 1.58 2.43
CA PRO A 82 9.92 2.48 3.57
C PRO A 82 9.86 3.94 3.11
N GLY A 83 9.20 4.76 3.92
CA GLY A 83 8.94 6.15 3.59
C GLY A 83 10.20 7.02 3.56
N TYR A 84 11.21 6.70 4.37
CA TYR A 84 12.50 7.40 4.34
C TYR A 84 13.22 7.34 2.98
N THR A 85 12.80 6.43 2.08
CA THR A 85 13.27 6.40 0.68
C THR A 85 12.91 7.68 -0.09
N TYR A 86 11.90 8.43 0.36
CA TYR A 86 11.39 9.64 -0.29
C TYR A 86 11.90 10.95 0.34
N GLY A 87 12.72 10.88 1.38
CA GLY A 87 13.20 12.04 2.14
C GLY A 87 13.07 11.84 3.65
N ALA A 88 13.65 12.75 4.42
CA ALA A 88 13.60 12.70 5.89
C ALA A 88 12.17 12.90 6.42
N GLU A 89 11.32 13.56 5.65
CA GLU A 89 9.90 13.78 5.92
C GLU A 89 9.08 12.49 5.83
N GLY A 90 9.63 11.44 5.21
CA GLY A 90 9.01 10.13 5.12
C GLY A 90 9.42 9.15 6.22
N ASN A 91 10.23 9.57 7.19
CA ASN A 91 10.52 8.75 8.37
C ASN A 91 9.21 8.47 9.14
N GLY A 92 9.00 7.22 9.54
CA GLY A 92 7.75 6.77 10.17
C GLY A 92 6.64 6.42 9.18
N PHE A 93 6.85 6.56 7.86
CA PHE A 93 5.85 6.23 6.84
C PHE A 93 6.18 4.95 6.07
N LEU A 94 5.15 4.36 5.47
CA LEU A 94 5.27 3.30 4.47
C LEU A 94 4.55 3.67 3.17
N ARG A 95 5.07 3.20 2.04
CA ARG A 95 4.39 3.23 0.73
C ARG A 95 3.99 1.83 0.28
N LEU A 96 2.72 1.49 0.47
CA LEU A 96 2.14 0.21 0.03
C LEU A 96 1.48 0.37 -1.35
N ASN A 97 1.82 -0.51 -2.28
CA ASN A 97 1.20 -0.54 -3.62
C ASN A 97 -0.07 -1.41 -3.59
N VAL A 98 -1.24 -0.79 -3.78
CA VAL A 98 -2.53 -1.50 -3.82
C VAL A 98 -2.97 -1.91 -5.23
N GLY A 99 -2.17 -1.58 -6.25
CA GLY A 99 -2.33 -1.97 -7.65
C GLY A 99 -1.91 -3.41 -7.94
N CYS A 100 -2.40 -4.35 -7.14
CA CYS A 100 -2.17 -5.78 -7.30
C CYS A 100 -3.46 -6.57 -7.02
N PRO A 101 -3.51 -7.87 -7.37
CA PRO A 101 -4.65 -8.71 -7.03
C PRO A 101 -4.95 -8.70 -5.53
N ARG A 102 -6.24 -8.71 -5.18
CA ARG A 102 -6.78 -8.69 -3.82
C ARG A 102 -6.07 -9.68 -2.89
N GLU A 103 -5.96 -10.93 -3.32
CA GLU A 103 -5.30 -11.99 -2.55
C GLU A 103 -3.85 -11.64 -2.18
N LYS A 104 -3.11 -11.02 -3.11
CA LYS A 104 -1.72 -10.59 -2.85
C LYS A 104 -1.68 -9.40 -1.88
N LEU A 105 -2.64 -8.48 -2.00
CA LEU A 105 -2.76 -7.34 -1.09
C LEU A 105 -3.11 -7.81 0.33
N GLU A 106 -4.06 -8.73 0.47
CA GLU A 106 -4.48 -9.31 1.76
C GLU A 106 -3.28 -9.91 2.48
N ARG A 107 -2.53 -10.79 1.81
CA ARG A 107 -1.28 -11.39 2.34
C ARG A 107 -0.25 -10.34 2.74
N GLY A 108 -0.11 -9.27 1.96
CA GLY A 108 0.81 -8.17 2.25
C GLY A 108 0.41 -7.38 3.51
N VAL A 109 -0.88 -7.09 3.66
CA VAL A 109 -1.44 -6.39 4.82
C VAL A 109 -1.38 -7.26 6.07
N GLU A 110 -1.69 -8.54 5.97
CA GLU A 110 -1.56 -9.52 7.06
C GLU A 110 -0.11 -9.61 7.54
N GLY A 111 0.85 -9.69 6.61
CA GLY A 111 2.28 -9.66 6.94
C GLY A 111 2.70 -8.34 7.61
N LEU A 112 2.21 -7.20 7.14
CA LEU A 112 2.46 -5.91 7.81
C LEU A 112 1.94 -5.89 9.24
N ILE A 113 0.71 -6.36 9.47
CA ILE A 113 0.12 -6.44 10.81
C ILE A 113 0.93 -7.36 11.72
N ALA A 114 1.36 -8.51 11.21
CA ALA A 114 2.19 -9.45 11.96
C ALA A 114 3.54 -8.85 12.35
N ALA A 115 4.21 -8.16 11.41
CA ALA A 115 5.48 -7.47 11.67
C ALA A 115 5.33 -6.31 12.69
N LEU A 116 4.25 -5.53 12.60
CA LEU A 116 3.99 -4.47 13.58
C LEU A 116 3.75 -5.04 14.99
N ARG A 117 3.01 -6.15 15.09
CA ARG A 117 2.75 -6.83 16.37
C ARG A 117 3.99 -7.47 16.98
N SER A 118 4.98 -7.89 16.19
CA SER A 118 6.23 -8.45 16.73
C SER A 118 7.18 -7.39 17.29
N LEU A 119 6.94 -6.11 16.96
CA LEU A 119 7.72 -4.96 17.42
C LEU A 119 7.03 -4.13 18.50
N SER A 120 5.77 -4.49 18.85
CA SER A 120 4.98 -3.85 19.90
C SER A 120 5.31 -4.42 21.29
#